data_AF-A0A5N5UGM0-F1
#
_entry.id   AF-A0A5N5UGM0-F1
#
_cell.length_a   1.000
_cell.length_b   1.000
_cell.length_c   1.000
_cell.angle_alpha   90.00
_cell.angle_beta   90.00
_cell.angle_gamma   90.00
#
_symmetry.space_group_name_H-M   'P 1'
#
loop_
_entity.id
_entity.type
_entity.pdbx_description
1 polymer ?
#
loop_
_entity_poly.entity_id
_entity_poly.type
_entity_poly.pdbx_seq_one_letter_code
_entity_poly.pdbx_strand_id
1 'polypeptide(L)'
;MNRQQLRALVARDRIGQFLSVGVVGAGFDITTATVLRELGVYPELAVFAGIEVAIVVMFLLNDRFTFAEEGAAGLRATLRRLATSNVVRIGGIAVQLGVFRLLYRVPDITLTVAGLDAWFVAAKVSGIGAGMVVNYVTESLFTWRVTRH
;
A
#
# COMPACT_ATOMS: atom_id res chain seq x y z
N MET A 1 -19.68 -12.61 6.41
CA MET A 1 -18.83 -11.89 7.38
C MET A 1 -19.64 -11.73 8.67
N ASN A 2 -19.15 -12.22 9.81
CA ASN A 2 -19.90 -12.29 11.07
C ASN A 2 -19.64 -11.08 11.97
N ARG A 3 -20.53 -10.75 12.91
CA ARG A 3 -20.43 -9.52 13.75
C ARG A 3 -19.11 -9.38 14.53
N GLN A 4 -18.49 -10.49 14.94
CA GLN A 4 -17.16 -10.48 15.55
C GLN A 4 -16.05 -10.07 14.58
N GLN A 5 -16.13 -10.48 13.31
CA GLN A 5 -15.17 -10.09 12.26
C GLN A 5 -15.24 -8.57 12.01
N LEU A 6 -16.44 -8.02 11.95
CA LEU A 6 -16.65 -6.56 11.82
C LEU A 6 -16.07 -5.80 13.02
N ARG A 7 -16.29 -6.26 14.25
CA ARG A 7 -15.73 -5.61 15.45
C ARG A 7 -14.20 -5.66 15.49
N ALA A 8 -13.60 -6.78 15.09
CA ALA A 8 -12.16 -6.93 15.03
C ALA A 8 -11.51 -6.02 13.97
N LEU A 9 -12.16 -5.86 12.80
CA LEU A 9 -11.74 -4.94 11.74
C LEU A 9 -11.91 -3.46 12.12
N VAL A 10 -12.85 -3.13 13.00
CA VAL A 10 -13.15 -1.76 13.44
C VAL A 10 -12.37 -1.35 14.71
N ALA A 11 -11.52 -2.23 15.24
CA ALA A 11 -10.66 -1.91 16.38
C ALA A 11 -9.70 -0.77 16.01
N ARG A 12 -9.96 0.44 16.53
CA ARG A 12 -9.25 1.69 16.23
C ARG A 12 -7.73 1.55 16.30
N ASP A 13 -7.23 0.78 17.25
CA ASP A 13 -5.80 0.66 17.53
C ASP A 13 -5.05 -0.03 16.38
N ARG A 14 -5.66 -1.05 15.74
CA ARG A 14 -5.09 -1.77 14.59
C ARG A 14 -5.18 -0.98 13.30
N ILE A 15 -6.28 -0.26 13.12
CA ILE A 15 -6.45 0.69 12.00
C ILE A 15 -5.35 1.75 12.07
N GLY A 16 -5.09 2.32 13.26
CA GLY A 16 -4.08 3.35 13.48
C GLY A 16 -2.64 2.89 13.22
N GLN A 17 -2.28 1.67 13.63
CA GLN A 17 -0.97 1.10 13.32
C GLN A 17 -0.79 0.83 11.82
N PHE A 18 -1.80 0.27 11.16
CA PHE A 18 -1.73 0.01 9.71
C PHE A 18 -1.66 1.32 8.90
N LEU A 19 -2.44 2.34 9.29
CA LEU A 19 -2.37 3.68 8.71
C LEU A 19 -0.99 4.31 8.89
N SER A 20 -0.39 4.19 10.08
CA SER A 20 0.95 4.75 10.36
C SER A 20 2.01 4.15 9.45
N VAL A 21 2.02 2.82 9.27
CA VAL A 21 2.95 2.14 8.36
C VAL A 21 2.65 2.47 6.90
N GLY A 22 1.37 2.61 6.55
CA GLY A 22 0.91 3.06 5.24
C GLY A 22 1.39 4.47 4.88
N VAL A 23 1.38 5.40 5.83
CA VAL A 23 1.90 6.78 5.65
C VAL A 23 3.40 6.77 5.38
N VAL A 24 4.17 5.95 6.10
CA VAL A 24 5.61 5.80 5.84
C VAL A 24 5.85 5.24 4.45
N GLY A 25 5.12 4.18 4.06
CA GLY A 25 5.18 3.62 2.71
C GLY A 25 4.86 4.66 1.63
N ALA A 26 3.81 5.46 1.82
CA ALA A 26 3.42 6.52 0.89
C ALA A 26 4.51 7.60 0.74
N GLY A 27 5.19 7.96 1.82
CA GLY A 27 6.33 8.89 1.76
C GLY A 27 7.45 8.38 0.86
N PHE A 28 7.78 7.09 0.95
CA PHE A 28 8.79 6.47 0.09
C PHE A 28 8.32 6.35 -1.37
N ASP A 29 7.07 5.93 -1.61
CA ASP A 29 6.50 5.87 -2.98
C ASP A 29 6.60 7.23 -3.67
N ILE A 30 6.08 8.27 -3.02
CA ILE A 30 6.04 9.63 -3.57
C ILE A 30 7.46 10.14 -3.81
N THR A 31 8.37 9.99 -2.85
CA THR A 31 9.75 10.49 -2.99
C THR A 31 10.48 9.79 -4.12
N THR A 32 10.44 8.45 -4.17
CA THR A 32 11.12 7.67 -5.21
C THR A 32 10.56 7.97 -6.59
N ALA A 33 9.23 7.97 -6.75
CA ALA A 33 8.60 8.24 -8.04
C ALA A 33 8.90 9.66 -8.53
N THR A 34 8.90 10.65 -7.65
CA THR A 34 9.26 12.04 -7.99
C THR A 34 10.72 12.13 -8.43
N VAL A 35 11.66 11.60 -7.65
CA VAL A 35 13.10 11.66 -7.98
C VAL A 35 13.38 11.00 -9.32
N LEU A 36 12.83 9.81 -9.57
CA LEU A 36 13.05 9.11 -10.85
C LEU A 36 12.49 9.88 -12.03
N ARG A 37 11.31 10.51 -11.88
CA ARG A 37 10.74 11.36 -12.92
C ARG A 37 11.61 12.57 -13.20
N GLU A 38 12.12 13.26 -12.18
CA GLU A 38 13.03 14.40 -12.34
C GLU A 38 14.35 14.01 -13.02
N LEU A 39 14.76 12.76 -12.87
CA LEU A 39 15.91 12.16 -13.58
C LEU A 39 15.57 11.73 -15.02
N GLY A 40 14.36 12.00 -15.51
CA GLY A 40 13.92 11.70 -16.87
C GLY A 40 13.39 10.28 -17.10
N VAL A 41 13.13 9.51 -16.04
CA VAL A 41 12.50 8.19 -16.16
C VAL A 41 11.05 8.35 -16.63
N TYR A 42 10.62 7.44 -17.50
CA TYR A 42 9.24 7.39 -17.98
C TYR A 42 8.25 7.35 -16.79
N PRO A 43 7.23 8.22 -16.72
CA PRO A 43 6.44 8.43 -15.50
C PRO A 43 5.82 7.15 -14.93
N GLU A 44 5.37 6.25 -15.80
CA GLU A 44 4.76 4.99 -15.43
C GLU A 44 5.78 4.03 -14.80
N LEU A 45 7.03 4.03 -15.28
CA LEU A 45 8.13 3.28 -14.68
C LEU A 45 8.58 3.88 -13.35
N ALA A 46 8.58 5.22 -13.24
CA ALA A 46 8.91 5.91 -12.00
C ALA A 46 7.87 5.62 -10.89
N VAL A 47 6.58 5.63 -11.23
CA VAL A 47 5.50 5.26 -10.31
C VAL A 47 5.59 3.78 -9.92
N PHE A 48 5.85 2.89 -10.88
CA PHE A 48 6.04 1.48 -10.59
C PHE A 48 7.19 1.25 -9.60
N ALA A 49 8.33 1.90 -9.83
CA ALA A 49 9.48 1.81 -8.93
C ALA A 49 9.20 2.39 -7.53
N GLY A 50 8.42 3.49 -7.44
CA GLY A 50 7.98 4.04 -6.15
C GLY A 50 7.14 3.05 -5.35
N ILE A 51 6.20 2.36 -6.00
CA ILE A 51 5.38 1.31 -5.40
C ILE A 51 6.27 0.18 -4.86
N GLU A 52 7.23 -0.31 -5.66
CA GLU A 52 8.16 -1.37 -5.25
C GLU A 52 9.01 -0.96 -4.03
N VAL A 53 9.55 0.26 -4.02
CA VAL A 53 10.34 0.78 -2.88
C VAL A 53 9.49 0.89 -1.61
N ALA A 54 8.26 1.41 -1.71
CA ALA A 54 7.34 1.50 -0.59
C ALA A 54 7.01 0.11 -0.01
N ILE A 55 6.80 -0.89 -0.87
CA ILE A 55 6.53 -2.27 -0.47
C ILE A 55 7.73 -2.85 0.30
N VAL A 56 8.95 -2.66 -0.20
CA VAL A 56 10.18 -3.13 0.45
C VAL A 56 10.38 -2.45 1.80
N VAL A 57 10.19 -1.13 1.90
CA VAL A 57 10.35 -0.39 3.15
C VAL A 57 9.32 -0.83 4.19
N MET A 58 8.05 -0.96 3.81
CA MET A 58 7.01 -1.46 4.70
C MET A 58 7.30 -2.90 5.16
N PHE A 59 7.82 -3.74 4.26
CA PHE A 59 8.24 -5.10 4.60
C PHE A 59 9.41 -5.11 5.59
N LEU A 60 10.45 -4.31 5.36
CA LEU A 60 11.64 -4.25 6.21
C LEU A 60 11.32 -3.67 7.60
N LEU A 61 10.47 -2.66 7.68
CA LEU A 61 9.98 -2.13 8.96
C LEU A 61 9.21 -3.22 9.74
N ASN A 62 8.39 -4.01 9.07
CA ASN A 62 7.69 -5.11 9.72
C ASN A 62 8.64 -6.27 10.11
N ASP A 63 9.55 -6.69 9.23
CA ASP A 63 10.48 -7.82 9.46
C ASP A 63 11.53 -7.48 10.54
N ARG A 64 12.05 -6.24 10.57
CA ARG A 64 13.19 -5.86 11.42
C ARG A 64 12.80 -5.20 12.74
N PHE A 65 11.63 -4.56 12.81
CA PHE A 65 11.15 -3.89 14.02
C PHE A 65 10.02 -4.66 14.72
N THR A 66 9.16 -5.35 13.96
CA THR A 66 7.95 -5.98 14.53
C THR A 66 8.14 -7.48 14.82
N PHE A 67 9.00 -8.19 14.10
CA PHE A 67 9.24 -9.64 14.26
C PHE A 67 10.72 -10.03 14.42
N ALA A 68 11.56 -9.12 14.93
CA ALA A 68 13.01 -9.34 15.06
C ALA A 68 13.39 -10.62 15.83
N GLU A 69 12.50 -11.11 16.70
CA GLU A 69 12.70 -12.30 17.54
C GLU A 69 11.89 -13.53 17.08
N GLU A 70 11.02 -13.39 16.08
CA GLU A 70 10.05 -14.42 15.67
C GLU A 70 10.26 -14.82 14.20
N GLY A 71 11.10 -15.84 13.99
CA GLY A 71 11.24 -16.50 12.68
C GLY A 71 12.58 -17.16 12.43
N ALA A 72 12.59 -18.22 11.62
CA ALA A 72 13.83 -18.87 11.17
C ALA A 72 14.73 -17.85 10.44
N ALA A 73 15.97 -17.71 10.91
CA ALA A 73 16.97 -16.86 10.31
C ALA A 73 17.41 -17.37 8.93
N GLY A 74 17.70 -16.45 8.00
CA GLY A 74 18.33 -16.78 6.71
C GLY A 74 17.63 -16.18 5.49
N LEU A 75 18.42 -15.88 4.45
CA LEU A 75 18.01 -15.21 3.21
C LEU A 75 16.80 -15.88 2.54
N ARG A 76 16.73 -17.22 2.54
CA ARG A 76 15.62 -17.98 1.95
C ARG A 76 14.29 -17.78 2.69
N ALA A 77 14.33 -17.65 4.01
CA ALA A 77 13.14 -17.39 4.81
C ALA A 77 12.64 -15.96 4.59
N THR A 78 13.54 -14.97 4.54
CA THR A 78 13.24 -13.57 4.22
C THR A 78 12.65 -13.43 2.81
N LEU A 79 13.25 -14.06 1.80
CA LEU A 79 12.73 -14.03 0.42
C LEU A 79 11.34 -14.68 0.31
N ARG A 80 11.08 -15.76 1.06
CA ARG A 80 9.75 -16.38 1.09
C ARG A 80 8.70 -15.45 1.71
N ARG A 81 9.02 -14.79 2.84
CA ARG A 81 8.12 -13.81 3.48
C ARG A 81 7.87 -12.60 2.57
N LEU A 82 8.91 -12.12 1.89
CA LEU A 82 8.80 -11.05 0.89
C LEU A 82 7.89 -11.47 -0.26
N ALA A 83 8.09 -12.65 -0.84
CA ALA A 83 7.27 -13.17 -1.93
C ALA A 83 5.79 -13.29 -1.51
N THR A 84 5.50 -13.83 -0.33
CA THR A 84 4.13 -13.93 0.18
C THR A 84 3.51 -12.56 0.41
N SER A 85 4.25 -11.60 0.98
CA SER A 85 3.78 -10.22 1.17
C SER A 85 3.44 -9.54 -0.16
N ASN A 86 4.28 -9.74 -1.18
CA ASN A 86 4.04 -9.22 -2.52
C ASN A 86 2.81 -9.84 -3.17
N VAL A 87 2.61 -11.16 -3.05
CA VAL A 87 1.42 -11.84 -3.58
C VAL A 87 0.12 -11.30 -2.98
N VAL A 88 0.11 -11.04 -1.66
CA VAL A 88 -1.06 -10.46 -0.99
C VAL A 88 -1.32 -9.02 -1.44
N ARG A 89 -0.25 -8.26 -1.71
CA ARG A 89 -0.33 -6.86 -2.15
C ARG A 89 -0.79 -6.67 -3.59
N ILE A 90 -0.71 -7.71 -4.45
CA ILE A 90 -1.24 -7.66 -5.82
C ILE A 90 -2.72 -7.22 -5.82
N GLY A 91 -3.52 -7.68 -4.85
CA GLY A 91 -4.92 -7.29 -4.72
C GLY A 91 -5.10 -5.79 -4.45
N GLY A 92 -4.35 -5.23 -3.50
CA GLY A 92 -4.40 -3.80 -3.22
C GLY A 92 -3.86 -2.95 -4.37
N ILE A 93 -2.79 -3.38 -5.04
CA ILE A 93 -2.22 -2.69 -6.21
C ILE A 93 -3.22 -2.67 -7.38
N ALA A 94 -3.86 -3.80 -7.68
CA ALA A 94 -4.86 -3.87 -8.74
C ALA A 94 -6.03 -2.93 -8.48
N VAL A 95 -6.49 -2.84 -7.22
CA VAL A 95 -7.56 -1.94 -6.80
C VAL A 95 -7.12 -0.48 -6.88
N GLN A 96 -5.91 -0.15 -6.41
CA GLN A 96 -5.36 1.19 -6.52
C GLN A 96 -5.30 1.66 -7.98
N LEU A 97 -4.75 0.83 -8.88
CA LEU A 97 -4.66 1.15 -10.30
C LEU A 97 -6.03 1.24 -10.95
N GLY A 98 -6.96 0.35 -10.61
CA GLY A 98 -8.32 0.36 -11.11
C GLY A 98 -9.08 1.63 -10.72
N VAL A 99 -9.01 2.01 -9.44
CA VAL A 99 -9.66 3.22 -8.91
C VAL A 99 -9.03 4.48 -9.51
N PHE A 100 -7.70 4.58 -9.56
CA PHE A 100 -7.04 5.71 -10.21
C PHE A 100 -7.48 5.84 -11.66
N ARG A 101 -7.43 4.73 -12.43
CA ARG A 101 -7.84 4.73 -13.84
C ARG A 101 -9.29 5.15 -14.00
N LEU A 102 -10.19 4.63 -13.17
CA LEU A 102 -11.61 4.97 -13.21
C LEU A 102 -11.82 6.47 -12.95
N LEU A 103 -11.22 7.02 -11.89
CA LEU A 103 -11.43 8.41 -11.50
C LEU A 103 -10.73 9.40 -12.44
N TYR A 104 -9.58 9.04 -13.00
CA TYR A 104 -8.78 9.96 -13.82
C TYR A 104 -9.05 9.85 -15.33
N ARG A 105 -9.48 8.69 -15.83
CA ARG A 105 -9.64 8.46 -17.29
C ARG A 105 -11.08 8.37 -17.77
N VAL A 106 -12.04 8.11 -16.88
CA VAL A 106 -13.46 7.98 -17.27
C VAL A 106 -14.17 9.32 -17.28
N PRO A 107 -14.13 10.12 -16.20
CA PRO A 107 -14.73 11.45 -16.23
C PRO A 107 -13.75 12.48 -16.82
N ASP A 108 -14.27 13.44 -17.58
CA ASP A 108 -13.51 14.58 -18.06
C ASP A 108 -13.56 15.72 -17.02
N ILE A 109 -12.77 15.57 -15.96
CA ILE A 109 -12.67 16.55 -14.88
C ILE A 109 -11.32 17.25 -14.97
N THR A 110 -11.37 18.55 -15.22
CA THR A 110 -10.20 19.41 -15.17
C THR A 110 -10.25 20.25 -13.89
N LEU A 111 -9.35 19.98 -12.95
CA LEU A 111 -9.22 20.75 -11.71
C LEU A 111 -7.76 21.18 -11.54
N THR A 112 -7.52 22.48 -11.52
CA THR A 112 -6.17 23.04 -11.35
C THR A 112 -6.09 23.88 -10.09
N VAL A 113 -5.08 23.63 -9.24
CA VAL A 113 -4.80 24.41 -8.03
C VAL A 113 -3.32 24.76 -8.03
N ALA A 114 -2.99 26.05 -7.95
CA ALA A 114 -1.61 26.55 -7.98
C ALA A 114 -0.79 26.04 -9.20
N GLY A 115 -1.44 25.90 -10.37
CA GLY A 115 -0.81 25.41 -11.59
C GLY A 115 -0.62 23.88 -11.65
N LEU A 116 -1.05 23.15 -10.63
CA LEU A 116 -1.00 21.69 -10.57
C LEU A 116 -2.35 21.08 -10.91
N ASP A 117 -2.34 19.94 -11.61
CA ASP A 117 -3.52 19.11 -11.80
C ASP A 117 -3.94 18.47 -10.48
N ALA A 118 -4.85 19.15 -9.78
CA ALA A 118 -5.35 18.71 -8.49
C ALA A 118 -6.27 17.49 -8.63
N TRP A 119 -6.90 17.29 -9.79
CA TRP A 119 -7.72 16.11 -10.03
C TRP A 119 -6.87 14.85 -10.13
N PHE A 120 -5.74 14.92 -10.84
CA PHE A 120 -4.76 13.84 -10.89
C PHE A 120 -4.30 13.41 -9.49
N VAL A 121 -3.97 14.38 -8.63
CA VAL A 121 -3.54 14.13 -7.25
C VAL A 121 -4.67 13.49 -6.45
N ALA A 122 -5.89 14.03 -6.53
CA ALA A 122 -7.05 13.48 -5.83
C ALA A 122 -7.36 12.03 -6.27
N ALA A 123 -7.29 11.74 -7.57
CA ALA A 123 -7.47 10.39 -8.11
C ALA A 123 -6.37 9.43 -7.61
N LYS A 124 -5.11 9.88 -7.56
CA LYS A 124 -3.98 9.06 -7.06
C LYS A 124 -4.13 8.74 -5.58
N VAL A 125 -4.44 9.75 -4.76
CA VAL A 125 -4.68 9.59 -3.31
C VAL A 125 -5.86 8.64 -3.06
N SER A 126 -6.94 8.76 -3.83
CA SER A 126 -8.11 7.88 -3.73
C SER A 126 -7.76 6.43 -4.08
N GLY A 127 -6.96 6.21 -5.13
CA GLY A 127 -6.46 4.89 -5.48
C GLY A 127 -5.62 4.27 -4.37
N ILE A 128 -4.66 5.03 -3.83
CA ILE A 128 -3.81 4.59 -2.70
C ILE A 128 -4.69 4.19 -1.50
N GLY A 129 -5.67 5.03 -1.14
CA GLY A 129 -6.60 4.76 -0.05
C GLY A 129 -7.40 3.47 -0.25
N ALA A 130 -7.96 3.27 -1.45
CA ALA A 130 -8.70 2.06 -1.77
C ALA A 130 -7.82 0.80 -1.74
N GLY A 131 -6.60 0.87 -2.29
CA GLY A 131 -5.62 -0.22 -2.24
C GLY A 131 -5.19 -0.56 -0.82
N MET A 132 -4.99 0.46 0.04
CA MET A 132 -4.69 0.27 1.46
C MET A 132 -5.83 -0.45 2.18
N VAL A 133 -7.09 -0.10 1.91
CA VAL A 133 -8.25 -0.79 2.53
C VAL A 133 -8.25 -2.27 2.16
N VAL A 134 -8.03 -2.60 0.89
CA VAL A 134 -7.97 -4.00 0.44
C VAL A 134 -6.79 -4.73 1.05
N ASN A 135 -5.62 -4.11 1.12
CA ASN A 135 -4.46 -4.70 1.79
C ASN A 135 -4.74 -4.94 3.28
N TYR A 136 -5.34 -3.99 3.99
CA TYR A 136 -5.70 -4.13 5.40
C TYR A 136 -6.68 -5.29 5.64
N VAL A 137 -7.75 -5.37 4.83
CA VAL A 137 -8.76 -6.43 4.94
C VAL A 137 -8.14 -7.79 4.62
N THR A 138 -7.32 -7.86 3.58
CA THR A 138 -6.71 -9.12 3.13
C THR A 138 -5.68 -9.60 4.14
N GLU A 139 -4.81 -8.72 4.64
CA GLU A 139 -3.86 -9.06 5.71
C GLU A 139 -4.59 -9.44 7.00
N SER A 140 -5.65 -8.72 7.40
CA SER A 140 -6.41 -9.04 8.60
C SER A 140 -7.12 -10.40 8.53
N LEU A 141 -7.74 -10.73 7.40
CA LEU A 141 -8.52 -11.96 7.27
C LEU A 141 -7.65 -13.19 6.94
N PHE A 142 -6.65 -13.04 6.08
CA PHE A 142 -5.87 -14.17 5.57
C PHE A 142 -4.53 -14.34 6.29
N THR A 143 -3.87 -13.26 6.69
CA THR A 143 -2.57 -13.34 7.39
C THR A 143 -2.76 -13.54 8.89
N TRP A 144 -3.65 -12.76 9.52
CA TRP A 144 -3.77 -12.71 10.99
C TRP A 144 -4.88 -13.56 11.59
N ARG A 145 -5.80 -14.13 10.78
CA ARG A 145 -6.89 -15.03 11.22
C ARG A 145 -7.55 -14.58 12.53
N VAL A 146 -7.94 -13.31 12.63
CA VAL A 146 -8.48 -12.66 13.86
C VAL A 146 -9.80 -13.29 14.37
N THR A 147 -10.27 -14.36 13.72
CA THR A 147 -11.39 -15.23 14.12
C THR A 147 -11.00 -16.46 14.94
N ARG A 148 -9.71 -16.73 15.19
CA ARG A 148 -9.27 -17.81 16.08
C ARG A 148 -8.81 -17.26 17.44
N HIS A 149 -9.77 -16.81 18.23
CA HIS A 149 -9.66 -16.79 19.69
C HIS A 149 -10.94 -17.38 20.26
#